data_AF-A0A933QV78-F1
#
_entry.id   AF-A0A933QV78-F1
#
_cell.length_a   1.000
_cell.length_b   1.000
_cell.length_c   1.000
_cell.angle_alpha   90.00
_cell.angle_beta   90.00
_cell.angle_gamma   90.00
#
_symmetry.space_group_name_H-M   'P 1'
#
loop_
_entity.id
_entity.type
_entity.pdbx_description
1 polymer ?
#
loop_
_entity_poly.entity_id
_entity_poly.type
_entity_poly.pdbx_seq_one_letter_code
_entity_poly.pdbx_strand_id
1 'polypeptide(L)'
;MFTSRASQQVLLSILIGVLLGCVCGAAALGAMIGPALVETAFAPTATPTLTPTRSIFPTITLAPIATRTSTPAPFQPSSTAAPTTPLATRTPTRTPFPVNEHFMVSRPVALSVAQGRPLVNPDPVYLYGTTRFGDLDVHHGEEFENPTGTPLFAVADGTIVVAGQDTVPMCGDDGNKVCGRDLSKDSGGYYGNVVVLQLDQTYNGQRVFALYGHLNKIGVTKGDKVKEGDPIGEIGLSGIALGPHVHFEIRLGTNDYAHTRNPILWMTPLPGRGALAGRINDFRGNLMRGAVLSVTSADGSYPALSTETYSRDRWPAVNSDDELGENFAMPDLPAGDYIIRVQGQQFAARATVLDGQVTFVDIGLPPPPTVTPTSATSPTPAP
;
A
#
# COMPACT_ATOMS: atom_id res chain seq x y z
N MET A 1 -24.04 25.90 44.37
CA MET A 1 -25.47 25.63 44.65
C MET A 1 -25.93 24.50 43.75
N PHE A 2 -26.57 23.45 44.30
CA PHE A 2 -27.28 22.34 43.61
C PHE A 2 -26.53 21.52 42.52
N THR A 3 -26.48 20.18 42.53
CA THR A 3 -26.84 19.18 43.56
C THR A 3 -26.13 17.85 43.27
N SER A 4 -26.02 16.99 44.28
CA SER A 4 -25.44 15.63 44.24
C SER A 4 -26.25 14.61 43.44
N ARG A 5 -25.60 13.50 43.05
CA ARG A 5 -26.13 12.15 43.35
C ARG A 5 -25.03 11.08 43.48
N ALA A 6 -25.20 10.27 44.52
CA ALA A 6 -24.53 9.00 44.81
C ALA A 6 -25.57 8.12 45.55
N SER A 7 -25.37 6.84 45.84
CA SER A 7 -24.19 5.97 45.77
C SER A 7 -24.66 4.53 45.51
N GLN A 8 -23.81 3.60 45.03
CA GLN A 8 -23.94 2.20 45.45
C GLN A 8 -22.67 1.36 45.29
N GLN A 9 -22.28 0.71 46.38
CA GLN A 9 -21.32 -0.40 46.45
C GLN A 9 -22.10 -1.71 46.58
N VAL A 10 -21.58 -2.82 46.05
CA VAL A 10 -21.73 -4.17 46.64
C VAL A 10 -20.43 -4.94 46.43
N LEU A 11 -19.82 -5.43 47.52
CA LEU A 11 -18.86 -6.53 47.47
C LEU A 11 -19.61 -7.85 47.66
N LEU A 12 -19.13 -8.93 47.04
CA LEU A 12 -19.18 -10.26 47.66
C LEU A 12 -18.01 -11.14 47.18
N SER A 13 -17.61 -12.10 48.02
CA SER A 13 -16.32 -12.79 47.95
C SER A 13 -16.48 -14.31 48.08
N ILE A 14 -15.48 -15.05 47.56
CA ILE A 14 -15.00 -16.38 48.03
C ILE A 14 -15.94 -17.61 47.90
N LEU A 15 -15.45 -18.65 47.21
CA LEU A 15 -15.33 -20.05 47.67
C LEU A 15 -14.25 -20.72 46.78
N ILE A 16 -13.11 -21.21 47.29
CA ILE A 16 -12.86 -22.61 47.74
C ILE A 16 -13.28 -23.64 46.67
N GLY A 17 -12.45 -24.56 46.17
CA GLY A 17 -11.14 -25.07 46.60
C GLY A 17 -11.21 -26.59 46.89
N VAL A 18 -10.19 -27.37 46.48
CA VAL A 18 -9.78 -28.74 46.89
C VAL A 18 -8.90 -29.30 45.75
N LEU A 19 -7.60 -29.63 45.88
CA LEU A 19 -6.80 -30.51 46.75
C LEU A 19 -6.60 -31.97 46.27
N LEU A 20 -5.31 -32.28 46.03
CA LEU A 20 -4.56 -33.50 46.43
C LEU A 20 -4.73 -34.86 45.70
N GLY A 21 -3.61 -35.60 45.59
CA GLY A 21 -3.55 -37.03 45.21
C GLY A 21 -2.55 -37.35 44.07
N CYS A 22 -1.23 -37.17 44.18
CA CYS A 22 -0.23 -37.83 45.04
C CYS A 22 0.21 -39.26 44.61
N VAL A 23 1.54 -39.47 44.57
CA VAL A 23 2.31 -40.73 44.73
C VAL A 23 2.65 -41.63 43.51
N CYS A 24 3.93 -41.52 43.11
CA CYS A 24 4.97 -42.55 42.88
C CYS A 24 4.66 -43.92 42.21
N GLY A 25 5.57 -44.31 41.30
CA GLY A 25 5.82 -45.71 40.93
C GLY A 25 6.92 -45.84 39.88
N ALA A 26 8.11 -46.35 40.26
CA ALA A 26 9.28 -46.44 39.38
C ALA A 26 9.52 -47.87 38.85
N ALA A 27 10.43 -47.94 37.86
CA ALA A 27 11.31 -49.07 37.51
C ALA A 27 10.98 -49.94 36.27
N ALA A 28 11.79 -49.70 35.23
CA ALA A 28 12.76 -50.65 34.66
C ALA A 28 12.38 -51.69 33.57
N LEU A 29 13.25 -51.70 32.54
CA LEU A 29 13.60 -52.76 31.57
C LEU A 29 12.54 -53.22 30.53
N GLY A 30 12.94 -53.16 29.25
CA GLY A 30 12.28 -53.84 28.13
C GLY A 30 12.82 -53.33 26.79
N ALA A 31 13.52 -54.18 26.02
CA ALA A 31 14.20 -53.79 24.79
C ALA A 31 13.33 -54.01 23.53
N MET A 32 13.55 -53.16 22.52
CA MET A 32 13.52 -53.47 21.08
C MET A 32 12.37 -54.36 20.55
N ILE A 33 11.20 -53.77 20.30
CA ILE A 33 10.35 -54.14 19.15
C ILE A 33 9.80 -52.84 18.56
N GLY A 34 10.03 -52.57 17.28
CA GLY A 34 9.53 -51.37 16.61
C GLY A 34 8.03 -51.47 16.28
N PRO A 35 7.24 -50.40 16.40
CA PRO A 35 5.87 -50.40 15.92
C PRO A 35 5.82 -50.13 14.42
N ALA A 36 4.97 -50.88 13.72
CA ALA A 36 4.55 -50.56 12.37
C ALA A 36 3.86 -49.18 12.33
N LEU A 37 3.92 -48.51 11.18
CA LEU A 37 3.11 -47.32 10.91
C LEU A 37 1.63 -47.70 11.00
N VAL A 38 0.97 -47.27 12.06
CA VAL A 38 -0.49 -47.30 12.16
C VAL A 38 -1.01 -46.13 11.33
N GLU A 39 -1.35 -46.43 10.07
CA GLU A 39 -1.99 -45.48 9.17
C GLU A 39 -3.44 -45.25 9.63
N THR A 40 -3.63 -44.30 10.56
CA THR A 40 -4.96 -43.86 10.98
C THR A 40 -5.61 -43.08 9.83
N ALA A 41 -6.35 -43.78 8.99
CA ALA A 41 -7.21 -43.16 7.99
C ALA A 41 -8.23 -42.24 8.66
N PHE A 42 -8.04 -40.93 8.52
CA PHE A 42 -9.05 -39.95 8.92
C PHE A 42 -10.29 -40.12 8.03
N ALA A 43 -11.43 -40.43 8.64
CA ALA A 43 -12.70 -40.42 7.94
C ALA A 43 -12.99 -38.99 7.42
N PRO A 44 -13.49 -38.82 6.18
CA PRO A 44 -13.79 -37.50 5.65
C PRO A 44 -14.90 -36.86 6.49
N THR A 45 -14.58 -35.72 7.11
CA THR A 45 -15.59 -34.90 7.79
C THR A 45 -16.53 -34.31 6.75
N ALA A 46 -17.84 -34.45 6.98
CA ALA A 46 -18.84 -34.01 6.01
C ALA A 46 -18.77 -32.50 5.76
N THR A 47 -18.56 -32.10 4.51
CA THR A 47 -18.66 -30.71 4.07
C THR A 47 -20.10 -30.22 4.29
N PRO A 48 -20.33 -29.08 4.95
CA PRO A 48 -21.67 -28.51 5.06
C PRO A 48 -22.15 -28.04 3.68
N THR A 49 -23.16 -28.71 3.14
CA THR A 49 -23.85 -28.26 1.93
C THR A 49 -24.54 -26.92 2.19
N LEU A 50 -24.06 -25.85 1.56
CA LEU A 50 -24.73 -24.55 1.59
C LEU A 50 -26.01 -24.62 0.74
N THR A 51 -27.15 -24.76 1.42
CA THR A 51 -28.47 -24.57 0.79
C THR A 51 -28.59 -23.11 0.32
N PRO A 52 -28.90 -22.83 -0.95
CA PRO A 52 -29.01 -21.45 -1.44
C PRO A 52 -30.21 -20.76 -0.78
N THR A 53 -29.94 -19.84 0.15
CA THR A 53 -30.98 -18.96 0.72
C THR A 53 -31.54 -18.08 -0.38
N ARG A 54 -32.86 -18.16 -0.57
CA ARG A 54 -33.59 -17.45 -1.61
C ARG A 54 -33.49 -15.93 -1.39
N SER A 55 -32.72 -15.23 -2.22
CA SER A 55 -32.67 -13.75 -2.15
C SER A 55 -34.03 -13.16 -2.50
N ILE A 56 -34.56 -12.33 -1.59
CA ILE A 56 -35.83 -11.63 -1.75
C ILE A 56 -35.56 -10.20 -2.22
N PHE A 57 -35.13 -10.05 -3.48
CA PHE A 57 -35.15 -8.73 -4.12
C PHE A 57 -36.60 -8.38 -4.50
N PRO A 58 -37.11 -7.19 -4.17
CA PRO A 58 -38.40 -6.73 -4.65
C PRO A 58 -38.31 -6.44 -6.15
N THR A 59 -39.04 -7.19 -6.97
CA THR A 59 -39.19 -6.91 -8.40
C THR A 59 -39.95 -5.59 -8.57
N ILE A 60 -39.25 -4.52 -8.98
CA ILE A 60 -39.90 -3.27 -9.37
C ILE A 60 -40.44 -3.45 -10.80
N THR A 61 -41.75 -3.67 -10.89
CA THR A 61 -42.48 -3.63 -12.17
C THR A 61 -42.58 -2.19 -12.65
N LEU A 62 -41.76 -1.80 -13.62
CA LEU A 62 -41.88 -0.50 -14.28
C LEU A 62 -43.18 -0.46 -15.11
N ALA A 63 -43.99 0.58 -14.87
CA ALA A 63 -45.18 0.84 -15.68
C ALA A 63 -44.79 1.25 -17.12
N PRO A 64 -45.60 0.90 -18.14
CA PRO A 64 -45.29 1.24 -19.53
C PRO A 64 -45.31 2.75 -19.74
N ILE A 65 -44.16 3.31 -20.12
CA ILE A 65 -44.03 4.71 -20.53
C ILE A 65 -44.71 4.88 -21.89
N ALA A 66 -45.62 5.85 -22.00
CA ALA A 66 -46.33 6.13 -23.24
C ALA A 66 -45.36 6.59 -24.35
N THR A 67 -45.27 5.80 -25.42
CA THR A 67 -44.45 6.09 -26.59
C THR A 67 -45.01 7.30 -27.34
N ARG A 68 -44.32 8.44 -27.27
CA ARG A 68 -44.56 9.56 -28.19
C ARG A 68 -43.70 9.37 -29.44
N THR A 69 -44.33 8.90 -30.50
CA THR A 69 -43.74 8.84 -31.84
C THR A 69 -43.39 10.25 -32.31
N SER A 70 -42.09 10.55 -32.40
CA SER A 70 -41.62 11.73 -33.11
C SER A 70 -41.02 11.29 -34.44
N THR A 71 -41.51 11.86 -35.54
CA THR A 71 -41.02 11.58 -36.88
C THR A 71 -39.58 12.08 -37.01
N PRO A 72 -38.61 11.25 -37.43
CA PRO A 72 -37.24 11.71 -37.63
C PRO A 72 -37.19 12.68 -38.82
N ALA A 73 -36.63 13.86 -38.60
CA ALA A 73 -36.27 14.78 -39.68
C ALA A 73 -35.14 14.17 -40.54
N PRO A 74 -35.07 14.47 -41.85
CA PRO A 74 -34.07 13.90 -42.74
C PRO A 74 -32.65 14.30 -42.33
N PHE A 75 -31.76 13.30 -42.21
CA PHE A 75 -30.34 13.49 -41.93
C PHE A 75 -29.65 14.20 -43.11
N GLN A 76 -29.15 15.42 -42.90
CA GLN A 76 -28.14 16.00 -43.78
C GLN A 76 -26.75 15.60 -43.27
N PRO A 77 -25.87 15.02 -44.13
CA PRO A 77 -24.49 14.75 -43.76
C PRO A 77 -23.68 16.05 -43.72
N SER A 78 -23.59 16.67 -42.54
CA SER A 78 -22.65 17.78 -42.30
C SER A 78 -21.23 17.23 -42.21
N SER A 79 -20.50 17.24 -43.32
CA SER A 79 -19.08 16.88 -43.42
C SER A 79 -18.16 17.97 -42.88
N THR A 80 -18.39 18.39 -41.63
CA THR A 80 -17.44 19.21 -40.88
C THR A 80 -16.70 18.30 -39.91
N ALA A 81 -15.55 17.79 -40.33
CA ALA A 81 -14.63 17.14 -39.41
C ALA A 81 -14.32 18.12 -38.27
N ALA A 82 -14.67 17.76 -37.04
CA ALA A 82 -14.26 18.54 -35.88
C ALA A 82 -12.73 18.62 -35.91
N PRO A 83 -12.12 19.82 -35.77
CA PRO A 83 -10.67 19.93 -35.77
C PRO A 83 -10.14 19.14 -34.58
N THR A 84 -9.47 18.02 -34.88
CA THR A 84 -8.65 17.29 -33.92
C THR A 84 -7.45 18.16 -33.60
N THR A 85 -7.60 19.05 -32.61
CA THR A 85 -6.49 19.83 -32.07
C THR A 85 -5.34 18.88 -31.79
N PRO A 86 -4.16 19.06 -32.40
CA PRO A 86 -3.03 18.17 -32.15
C PRO A 86 -2.74 18.16 -30.64
N LEU A 87 -2.70 16.98 -30.03
CA LEU A 87 -2.36 16.86 -28.61
C LEU A 87 -1.02 17.56 -28.40
N ALA A 88 -1.00 18.58 -27.54
CA ALA A 88 0.14 19.46 -27.34
C ALA A 88 1.30 18.72 -26.66
N THR A 89 2.02 17.93 -27.46
CA THR A 89 3.13 17.09 -27.05
C THR A 89 4.36 17.98 -26.91
N ARG A 90 4.39 18.77 -25.83
CA ARG A 90 5.66 19.33 -25.37
C ARG A 90 6.53 18.15 -24.99
N THR A 91 7.68 18.00 -25.66
CA THR A 91 8.71 17.06 -25.24
C THR A 91 8.97 17.28 -23.75
N PRO A 92 8.87 16.25 -22.90
CA PRO A 92 9.17 16.41 -21.48
C PRO A 92 10.59 16.96 -21.35
N THR A 93 10.77 17.90 -20.43
CA THR A 93 12.11 18.44 -20.15
C THR A 93 13.00 17.27 -19.73
N ARG A 94 14.11 17.11 -20.47
CA ARG A 94 15.21 16.16 -20.26
C ARG A 94 15.33 15.69 -18.81
N THR A 95 15.35 14.35 -18.62
CA THR A 95 15.69 13.64 -17.38
C THR A 95 16.74 14.41 -16.57
N PRO A 96 16.35 15.05 -15.44
CA PRO A 96 17.28 15.87 -14.69
C PRO A 96 18.19 14.99 -13.84
N PHE A 97 19.48 14.97 -14.22
CA PHE A 97 20.61 14.49 -13.42
C PHE A 97 20.64 12.97 -13.14
N PRO A 98 21.83 12.40 -12.81
CA PRO A 98 21.88 11.07 -12.23
C PRO A 98 21.13 11.08 -10.89
N VAL A 99 20.24 10.10 -10.72
CA VAL A 99 19.68 9.74 -9.43
C VAL A 99 20.78 8.98 -8.67
N ASN A 100 21.06 9.35 -7.42
CA ASN A 100 21.80 8.44 -6.54
C ASN A 100 20.90 7.22 -6.30
N GLU A 101 21.41 6.01 -6.56
CA GLU A 101 20.60 4.78 -6.45
C GLU A 101 20.34 4.45 -4.98
N HIS A 102 19.07 4.41 -4.57
CA HIS A 102 18.66 4.26 -3.16
C HIS A 102 18.36 2.80 -2.77
N PHE A 103 18.68 1.83 -3.63
CA PHE A 103 18.37 0.41 -3.47
C PHE A 103 19.20 -0.29 -2.37
N MET A 104 18.98 0.11 -1.12
CA MET A 104 19.69 -0.34 0.08
C MET A 104 19.11 -1.61 0.69
N VAL A 105 17.90 -2.03 0.29
CA VAL A 105 17.21 -3.18 0.88
C VAL A 105 16.69 -4.17 -0.16
N SER A 106 16.56 -5.44 0.26
CA SER A 106 15.80 -6.45 -0.48
C SER A 106 14.33 -6.43 -0.07
N ARG A 107 13.58 -7.49 -0.41
CA ARG A 107 12.12 -7.51 -0.32
C ARG A 107 11.66 -8.24 0.96
N PRO A 108 10.61 -7.77 1.64
CA PRO A 108 10.16 -8.36 2.92
C PRO A 108 9.60 -9.79 2.75
N VAL A 109 9.22 -10.16 1.53
CA VAL A 109 8.78 -11.50 1.11
C VAL A 109 9.72 -12.08 0.05
N ALA A 110 10.05 -13.37 0.19
CA ALA A 110 10.84 -14.09 -0.80
C ALA A 110 10.13 -14.18 -2.16
N LEU A 111 10.91 -14.39 -3.23
CA LEU A 111 10.46 -14.63 -4.61
C LEU A 111 9.73 -15.99 -4.75
N SER A 112 8.60 -16.13 -4.08
CA SER A 112 7.71 -17.28 -4.11
C SER A 112 6.88 -17.28 -5.40
N VAL A 113 7.02 -18.35 -6.19
CA VAL A 113 6.27 -18.57 -7.44
C VAL A 113 4.92 -19.27 -7.20
N ALA A 114 4.50 -19.41 -5.94
CA ALA A 114 3.24 -20.06 -5.59
C ALA A 114 2.06 -19.37 -6.29
N GLN A 115 1.21 -20.15 -6.97
CA GLN A 115 0.03 -19.69 -7.72
C GLN A 115 0.34 -18.92 -9.03
N GLY A 116 1.59 -18.89 -9.51
CA GLY A 116 1.91 -18.43 -10.87
C GLY A 116 1.94 -16.91 -11.09
N ARG A 117 1.87 -16.14 -10.00
CA ARG A 117 2.22 -14.71 -9.97
C ARG A 117 3.13 -14.47 -8.76
N PRO A 118 4.31 -13.87 -8.94
CA PRO A 118 5.09 -13.38 -7.81
C PRO A 118 4.30 -12.27 -7.09
N LEU A 119 3.68 -12.58 -5.95
CA LEU A 119 3.06 -11.59 -5.05
C LEU A 119 4.14 -10.88 -4.20
N VAL A 120 5.22 -10.49 -4.87
CA VAL A 120 6.37 -9.79 -4.30
C VAL A 120 6.41 -8.33 -4.73
N ASN A 121 5.44 -7.91 -5.53
CA ASN A 121 5.21 -6.52 -5.87
C ASN A 121 4.25 -5.91 -4.84
N PRO A 122 4.39 -4.62 -4.50
CA PRO A 122 3.36 -3.88 -3.77
C PRO A 122 1.99 -3.89 -4.46
N ASP A 123 0.92 -3.62 -3.71
CA ASP A 123 -0.43 -3.34 -4.25
C ASP A 123 -0.33 -2.20 -5.29
N PRO A 124 -0.59 -2.47 -6.59
CA PRO A 124 -0.41 -1.47 -7.64
C PRO A 124 -1.41 -0.30 -7.58
N VAL A 125 -2.41 -0.32 -6.69
CA VAL A 125 -3.39 0.78 -6.53
C VAL A 125 -3.37 1.45 -5.16
N TYR A 126 -2.59 0.96 -4.20
CA TYR A 126 -2.41 1.57 -2.87
C TYR A 126 -0.92 1.57 -2.51
N LEU A 127 -0.19 2.44 -3.24
CA LEU A 127 1.24 2.70 -3.08
C LEU A 127 1.46 3.86 -2.09
N TYR A 128 2.70 4.02 -1.63
CA TYR A 128 3.09 5.08 -0.71
C TYR A 128 2.56 6.47 -1.11
N GLY A 129 1.91 7.15 -0.17
CA GLY A 129 1.36 8.50 -0.32
C GLY A 129 0.05 8.61 -1.08
N THR A 130 -0.50 7.54 -1.67
CA THR A 130 -1.81 7.55 -2.31
C THR A 130 -2.94 7.36 -1.29
N THR A 131 -4.19 7.56 -1.72
CA THR A 131 -5.41 7.30 -0.91
C THR A 131 -6.30 6.24 -1.56
N ARG A 132 -5.73 5.44 -2.47
CA ARG A 132 -6.47 4.54 -3.36
C ARG A 132 -7.60 5.27 -4.09
N PHE A 133 -7.30 6.42 -4.70
CA PHE A 133 -8.26 7.28 -5.41
C PHE A 133 -9.37 7.88 -4.51
N GLY A 134 -9.09 8.01 -3.21
CA GLY A 134 -10.00 8.57 -2.20
C GLY A 134 -10.80 7.54 -1.40
N ASP A 135 -10.58 6.24 -1.61
CA ASP A 135 -11.25 5.17 -0.86
C ASP A 135 -10.65 4.90 0.53
N LEU A 136 -9.39 5.31 0.78
CA LEU A 136 -8.62 5.02 2.00
C LEU A 136 -7.90 6.26 2.57
N ASP A 137 -7.37 6.14 3.79
CA ASP A 137 -6.43 7.10 4.37
C ASP A 137 -5.15 7.21 3.52
N VAL A 138 -4.30 8.21 3.77
CA VAL A 138 -2.99 8.31 3.11
C VAL A 138 -2.09 7.16 3.54
N HIS A 139 -1.53 6.46 2.56
CA HIS A 139 -0.64 5.34 2.79
C HIS A 139 0.79 5.77 3.16
N HIS A 140 1.41 5.11 4.13
CA HIS A 140 2.74 5.46 4.65
C HIS A 140 3.77 4.32 4.51
N GLY A 141 3.44 3.28 3.74
CA GLY A 141 4.29 2.12 3.44
C GLY A 141 4.03 1.58 2.04
N GLU A 142 4.17 0.27 1.88
CA GLU A 142 3.78 -0.53 0.72
C GLU A 142 3.14 -1.83 1.20
N GLU A 143 2.04 -2.27 0.57
CA GLU A 143 1.34 -3.51 0.95
C GLU A 143 1.76 -4.69 0.07
N PHE A 144 2.16 -5.82 0.66
CA PHE A 144 2.46 -7.05 -0.07
C PHE A 144 1.42 -8.13 0.24
N GLU A 145 0.34 -8.18 -0.57
CA GLU A 145 -0.75 -9.17 -0.45
C GLU A 145 -0.22 -10.60 -0.55
N ASN A 146 -0.33 -11.39 0.53
CA ASN A 146 0.12 -12.78 0.55
C ASN A 146 -0.69 -13.57 1.60
N PRO A 147 -0.87 -14.89 1.45
CA PRO A 147 -1.59 -15.70 2.44
C PRO A 147 -0.99 -15.61 3.85
N THR A 148 -1.85 -15.62 4.86
CA THR A 148 -1.46 -15.78 6.27
C THR A 148 -0.51 -16.97 6.45
N GLY A 149 0.58 -16.78 7.19
CA GLY A 149 1.62 -17.80 7.39
C GLY A 149 2.76 -17.74 6.37
N THR A 150 2.69 -16.88 5.34
CA THR A 150 3.81 -16.65 4.41
C THR A 150 5.00 -16.08 5.18
N PRO A 151 6.22 -16.66 5.10
CA PRO A 151 7.38 -16.17 5.84
C PRO A 151 7.79 -14.75 5.43
N LEU A 152 8.16 -13.95 6.44
CA LEU A 152 8.77 -12.63 6.29
C LEU A 152 10.26 -12.69 6.59
N PHE A 153 11.04 -11.89 5.87
CA PHE A 153 12.49 -11.88 5.94
C PHE A 153 13.03 -10.49 6.27
N ALA A 154 14.16 -10.45 6.99
CA ALA A 154 14.91 -9.23 7.21
C ALA A 154 15.44 -8.69 5.87
N VAL A 155 15.04 -7.48 5.48
CA VAL A 155 15.41 -6.86 4.19
C VAL A 155 16.86 -6.36 4.12
N ALA A 156 17.60 -6.42 5.23
CA ALA A 156 19.00 -6.01 5.36
C ALA A 156 19.59 -6.54 6.67
N ASP A 157 20.92 -6.46 6.80
CA ASP A 157 21.61 -6.65 8.08
C ASP A 157 21.19 -5.58 9.11
N GLY A 158 20.95 -5.99 10.37
CA GLY A 158 20.61 -5.05 11.42
C GLY A 158 20.26 -5.64 12.78
N THR A 159 19.52 -4.84 13.56
CA THR A 159 19.09 -5.14 14.93
C THR A 159 17.58 -4.97 15.06
N ILE A 160 16.88 -5.94 15.62
CA ILE A 160 15.46 -5.83 15.93
C ILE A 160 15.28 -4.87 17.11
N VAL A 161 14.73 -3.68 16.86
CA VAL A 161 14.49 -2.64 17.88
C VAL A 161 13.07 -2.66 18.45
N VAL A 162 12.14 -3.29 17.72
CA VAL A 162 10.75 -3.55 18.13
C VAL A 162 10.34 -4.95 17.69
N ALA A 163 9.68 -5.68 18.58
CA ALA A 163 9.01 -6.95 18.30
C ALA A 163 7.88 -7.12 19.33
N GLY A 164 6.63 -6.88 18.94
CA GLY A 164 5.49 -6.95 19.85
C GLY A 164 4.17 -6.45 19.25
N GLN A 165 3.17 -6.17 20.09
CA GLN A 165 1.90 -5.55 19.67
C GLN A 165 1.97 -4.03 19.83
N ASP A 166 1.61 -3.27 18.79
CA ASP A 166 1.63 -1.80 18.80
C ASP A 166 0.54 -1.14 19.66
N THR A 167 -0.13 -1.90 20.53
CA THR A 167 -1.04 -1.40 21.58
C THR A 167 -0.30 -0.74 22.75
N VAL A 168 1.03 -0.84 22.82
CA VAL A 168 1.86 -0.17 23.84
C VAL A 168 2.93 0.72 23.19
N PRO A 169 3.36 1.81 23.86
CA PRO A 169 4.49 2.62 23.40
C PRO A 169 5.79 1.80 23.28
N MET A 170 6.44 1.89 22.13
CA MET A 170 7.65 1.15 21.79
C MET A 170 8.50 1.78 20.66
N CYS A 171 7.99 2.84 20.03
CA CYS A 171 8.59 3.57 18.91
C CYS A 171 8.86 5.05 19.32
N GLY A 172 9.47 5.82 18.42
CA GLY A 172 10.00 7.16 18.68
C GLY A 172 11.37 7.13 19.38
N ASP A 173 12.08 8.25 19.36
CA ASP A 173 13.42 8.37 19.96
C ASP A 173 13.44 8.26 21.49
N ASP A 174 12.30 8.53 22.13
CA ASP A 174 12.08 8.36 23.56
C ASP A 174 11.38 7.03 23.92
N GLY A 175 11.01 6.22 22.91
CA GLY A 175 10.25 4.98 23.08
C GLY A 175 8.78 5.17 23.50
N ASN A 176 8.29 6.41 23.63
CA ASN A 176 6.96 6.70 24.19
C ASN A 176 5.87 6.87 23.12
N LYS A 177 6.15 6.52 21.86
CA LYS A 177 5.14 6.49 20.80
C LYS A 177 4.66 5.06 20.56
N VAL A 178 3.36 4.89 20.34
CA VAL A 178 2.85 3.77 19.54
C VAL A 178 3.52 3.83 18.17
N CYS A 179 3.78 2.70 17.52
CA CYS A 179 4.51 2.70 16.25
C CYS A 179 3.75 3.37 15.09
N GLY A 180 2.47 3.74 15.29
CA GLY A 180 1.61 4.46 14.36
C GLY A 180 0.78 5.54 15.07
N ARG A 181 -0.49 5.64 14.66
CA ARG A 181 -1.54 6.55 15.18
C ARG A 181 -1.70 6.49 16.73
N ASP A 182 -2.25 7.55 17.33
CA ASP A 182 -2.78 7.51 18.72
C ASP A 182 -4.07 6.68 18.73
N LEU A 183 -4.00 5.47 19.28
CA LEU A 183 -5.07 4.46 19.22
C LEU A 183 -6.03 4.49 20.40
N SER A 184 -6.33 5.68 20.91
CA SER A 184 -7.43 5.91 21.87
C SER A 184 -8.83 5.47 21.38
N LYS A 185 -8.95 4.85 20.19
CA LYS A 185 -10.18 4.29 19.63
C LYS A 185 -10.10 2.80 19.21
N ASP A 186 -8.92 2.19 19.11
CA ASP A 186 -8.75 0.90 18.41
C ASP A 186 -8.22 -0.19 19.35
N SER A 187 -9.08 -1.17 19.66
CA SER A 187 -8.87 -2.18 20.72
C SER A 187 -7.86 -3.29 20.39
N GLY A 188 -7.13 -3.20 19.27
CA GLY A 188 -6.24 -4.25 18.77
C GLY A 188 -4.94 -3.79 18.10
N GLY A 189 -4.61 -2.49 18.16
CA GLY A 189 -3.44 -1.96 17.46
C GLY A 189 -3.74 -1.45 16.04
N TYR A 190 -2.82 -0.67 15.45
CA TYR A 190 -2.93 -0.18 14.07
C TYR A 190 -2.31 -1.22 13.14
N TYR A 191 -1.02 -1.50 13.34
CA TYR A 191 -0.32 -2.63 12.71
C TYR A 191 -0.64 -3.95 13.42
N GLY A 192 -1.07 -3.92 14.68
CA GLY A 192 -1.21 -5.11 15.51
C GLY A 192 0.17 -5.66 15.89
N ASN A 193 0.49 -6.88 15.47
CA ASN A 193 1.84 -7.43 15.63
C ASN A 193 2.80 -6.73 14.67
N VAL A 194 3.85 -6.14 15.23
CA VAL A 194 4.85 -5.34 14.52
C VAL A 194 6.26 -5.82 14.83
N VAL A 195 7.11 -5.83 13.80
CA VAL A 195 8.58 -5.89 13.92
C VAL A 195 9.15 -4.61 13.35
N VAL A 196 10.16 -4.03 14.00
CA VAL A 196 10.99 -2.98 13.40
C VAL A 196 12.46 -3.39 13.49
N LEU A 197 13.09 -3.45 12.33
CA LEU A 197 14.52 -3.66 12.12
C LEU A 197 15.18 -2.28 12.00
N GLN A 198 16.11 -1.94 12.88
CA GLN A 198 17.08 -0.87 12.60
C GLN A 198 18.22 -1.47 11.78
N LEU A 199 18.48 -0.92 10.61
CA LEU A 199 19.55 -1.40 9.74
C LEU A 199 20.92 -1.05 10.35
N ASP A 200 21.93 -1.88 10.09
CA ASP A 200 23.31 -1.56 10.43
C ASP A 200 23.90 -0.50 9.46
N GLN A 201 23.28 -0.32 8.28
CA GLN A 201 23.59 0.76 7.34
C GLN A 201 22.84 2.06 7.67
N THR A 202 23.48 3.20 7.39
CA THR A 202 22.89 4.54 7.51
C THR A 202 22.78 5.21 6.14
N TYR A 203 21.74 6.00 5.93
CA TYR A 203 21.60 6.86 4.75
C TYR A 203 21.79 8.33 5.15
N ASN A 204 22.67 9.07 4.46
CA ASN A 204 23.04 10.46 4.78
C ASN A 204 23.35 10.71 6.27
N GLY A 205 23.98 9.74 6.94
CA GLY A 205 24.33 9.79 8.37
C GLY A 205 23.15 9.56 9.33
N GLN A 206 21.95 9.30 8.81
CA GLN A 206 20.75 9.00 9.58
C GLN A 206 20.51 7.49 9.68
N ARG A 207 19.97 7.05 10.82
CA ARG A 207 19.52 5.65 10.99
C ARG A 207 18.39 5.33 10.02
N VAL A 208 18.41 4.14 9.44
CA VAL A 208 17.32 3.61 8.62
C VAL A 208 16.60 2.54 9.43
N PHE A 209 15.27 2.52 9.37
CA PHE A 209 14.45 1.47 9.97
C PHE A 209 13.50 0.88 8.92
N ALA A 210 13.32 -0.43 8.96
CA ALA A 210 12.30 -1.16 8.21
C ALA A 210 11.23 -1.70 9.18
N LEU A 211 9.97 -1.30 8.99
CA LEU A 211 8.82 -1.78 9.75
C LEU A 211 8.08 -2.86 8.96
N TYR A 212 7.61 -3.88 9.66
CA TYR A 212 6.75 -4.94 9.15
C TYR A 212 5.51 -5.00 10.06
N GLY A 213 4.34 -4.70 9.51
CA GLY A 213 3.05 -4.68 10.21
C GLY A 213 2.10 -5.80 9.77
N HIS A 214 1.01 -5.97 10.52
CA HIS A 214 -0.05 -6.96 10.31
C HIS A 214 0.36 -8.44 10.46
N LEU A 215 1.47 -8.73 11.17
CA LEU A 215 2.01 -10.09 11.30
C LEU A 215 1.03 -11.06 11.97
N ASN A 216 0.98 -12.30 11.49
CA ASN A 216 0.32 -13.41 12.21
C ASN A 216 1.15 -13.86 13.40
N LYS A 217 2.48 -13.92 13.20
CA LYS A 217 3.44 -14.43 14.17
C LYS A 217 4.75 -13.65 14.05
N ILE A 218 5.30 -13.31 15.22
CA ILE A 218 6.60 -12.67 15.37
C ILE A 218 7.62 -13.79 15.61
N GLY A 219 8.69 -13.84 14.81
CA GLY A 219 9.73 -14.87 14.87
C GLY A 219 11.00 -14.46 15.62
N VAL A 220 11.09 -13.19 16.02
CA VAL A 220 12.26 -12.55 16.65
C VAL A 220 11.90 -11.80 17.93
N THR A 221 12.91 -11.41 18.69
CA THR A 221 12.80 -10.62 19.92
C THR A 221 13.62 -9.33 19.81
N LYS A 222 13.25 -8.33 20.63
CA LYS A 222 13.98 -7.06 20.67
C LYS A 222 15.41 -7.28 21.19
N GLY A 223 16.39 -6.82 20.42
CA GLY A 223 17.82 -7.01 20.66
C GLY A 223 18.47 -8.05 19.75
N ASP A 224 17.68 -8.87 19.03
CA ASP A 224 18.23 -9.84 18.10
C ASP A 224 18.97 -9.16 16.95
N LYS A 225 20.16 -9.70 16.63
CA LYS A 225 20.92 -9.35 15.43
C LYS A 225 20.51 -10.29 14.31
N VAL A 226 20.13 -9.73 13.17
CA VAL A 226 19.69 -10.47 11.99
C VAL A 226 20.54 -10.11 10.78
N LYS A 227 20.63 -11.05 9.85
CA LYS A 227 21.20 -10.89 8.52
C LYS A 227 20.10 -10.73 7.48
N GLU A 228 20.45 -10.09 6.37
CA GLU A 228 19.57 -10.06 5.20
C GLU A 228 19.12 -11.48 4.82
N GLY A 229 17.81 -11.69 4.66
CA GLY A 229 17.22 -12.99 4.36
C GLY A 229 16.96 -13.89 5.58
N ASP A 230 17.27 -13.48 6.81
CA ASP A 230 16.86 -14.22 8.01
C ASP A 230 15.33 -14.14 8.19
N PRO A 231 14.65 -15.25 8.56
CA PRO A 231 13.21 -15.25 8.80
C PRO A 231 12.86 -14.52 10.11
N ILE A 232 12.03 -13.48 10.03
CA ILE A 232 11.67 -12.62 11.18
C ILE A 232 10.22 -12.78 11.66
N GLY A 233 9.36 -13.45 10.89
CA GLY A 233 7.96 -13.62 11.23
C GLY A 233 7.14 -14.22 10.09
N GLU A 234 5.82 -14.11 10.19
CA GLU A 234 4.87 -14.59 9.20
C GLU A 234 3.76 -13.56 8.96
N ILE A 235 3.36 -13.41 7.69
CA ILE A 235 2.26 -12.55 7.24
C ILE A 235 0.94 -12.92 7.91
N GLY A 236 0.08 -11.92 8.15
CA GLY A 236 -1.20 -12.11 8.82
C GLY A 236 -2.24 -11.03 8.53
N LEU A 237 -3.07 -10.79 9.55
CA LEU A 237 -4.24 -9.92 9.52
C LEU A 237 -4.46 -9.25 10.91
N SER A 238 -3.38 -8.94 11.63
CA SER A 238 -3.49 -8.28 12.94
C SER A 238 -3.69 -6.77 12.81
N GLY A 239 -4.34 -6.12 13.77
CA GLY A 239 -4.59 -4.67 13.71
C GLY A 239 -5.66 -4.32 12.68
N ILE A 240 -5.51 -3.19 11.98
CA ILE A 240 -6.46 -2.69 10.98
C ILE A 240 -6.03 -3.16 9.58
N ALA A 241 -6.46 -4.36 9.19
CA ALA A 241 -6.17 -4.95 7.89
C ALA A 241 -7.44 -5.50 7.22
N LEU A 242 -7.59 -5.31 5.89
CA LEU A 242 -8.77 -5.74 5.12
C LEU A 242 -8.68 -7.19 4.60
N GLY A 243 -7.49 -7.72 4.46
CA GLY A 243 -7.16 -9.07 3.97
C GLY A 243 -5.69 -9.38 4.24
N PRO A 244 -5.21 -10.64 4.13
CA PRO A 244 -3.84 -10.97 4.53
C PRO A 244 -2.75 -10.29 3.69
N HIS A 245 -1.84 -9.56 4.34
CA HIS A 245 -0.70 -8.86 3.74
C HIS A 245 0.35 -8.51 4.80
N VAL A 246 1.54 -8.06 4.37
CA VAL A 246 2.45 -7.28 5.23
C VAL A 246 2.43 -5.82 4.80
N HIS A 247 2.27 -4.94 5.78
CA HIS A 247 2.51 -3.51 5.60
C HIS A 247 3.99 -3.24 5.86
N PHE A 248 4.68 -2.69 4.86
CA PHE A 248 6.12 -2.47 4.92
C PHE A 248 6.44 -0.99 4.82
N GLU A 249 7.17 -0.43 5.79
CA GLU A 249 7.63 0.96 5.76
C GLU A 249 9.15 1.03 5.83
N ILE A 250 9.71 2.05 5.18
CA ILE A 250 11.05 2.56 5.49
C ILE A 250 10.90 3.87 6.26
N ARG A 251 11.67 4.05 7.33
CA ARG A 251 11.73 5.28 8.14
C ARG A 251 13.17 5.78 8.25
N LEU A 252 13.35 7.10 8.22
CA LEU A 252 14.67 7.73 8.21
C LEU A 252 14.88 8.67 9.40
N GLY A 253 16.02 8.53 10.09
CA GLY A 253 16.41 9.33 11.26
C GLY A 253 15.78 8.83 12.56
N THR A 254 14.45 8.82 12.63
CA THR A 254 13.65 8.48 13.81
C THR A 254 12.67 7.35 13.48
N ASN A 255 12.53 6.38 14.38
CA ASN A 255 11.57 5.28 14.22
C ASN A 255 10.15 5.73 14.65
N ASP A 256 9.51 6.59 13.87
CA ASP A 256 8.08 6.85 14.01
C ASP A 256 7.38 7.12 12.68
N TYR A 257 6.06 7.14 12.75
CA TYR A 257 5.14 7.24 11.60
C TYR A 257 5.25 8.57 10.82
N ALA A 258 5.81 9.63 11.40
CA ALA A 258 6.00 10.91 10.71
C ALA A 258 7.28 10.94 9.86
N HIS A 259 8.15 9.94 9.99
CA HIS A 259 9.47 9.87 9.33
C HIS A 259 9.55 8.78 8.25
N THR A 260 8.40 8.29 7.77
CA THR A 260 8.37 7.31 6.67
C THR A 260 8.89 7.94 5.37
N ARG A 261 9.47 7.10 4.50
CA ARG A 261 9.90 7.41 3.13
C ARG A 261 9.36 6.32 2.21
N ASN A 262 9.19 6.64 0.93
CA ASN A 262 8.63 5.71 -0.06
C ASN A 262 9.48 4.44 -0.25
N PRO A 263 9.03 3.25 0.19
CA PRO A 263 9.82 2.01 0.12
C PRO A 263 10.21 1.60 -1.31
N ILE A 264 9.46 2.01 -2.35
CA ILE A 264 9.77 1.72 -3.76
C ILE A 264 11.19 2.19 -4.14
N LEU A 265 11.64 3.31 -3.57
CA LEU A 265 12.96 3.87 -3.86
C LEU A 265 14.08 3.13 -3.12
N TRP A 266 13.75 2.40 -2.05
CA TRP A 266 14.72 1.72 -1.19
C TRP A 266 14.90 0.25 -1.54
N MET A 267 13.89 -0.38 -2.13
CA MET A 267 13.91 -1.79 -2.53
C MET A 267 14.57 -1.98 -3.89
N THR A 268 15.47 -2.96 -3.98
CA THR A 268 16.06 -3.38 -5.25
C THR A 268 14.96 -3.87 -6.23
N PRO A 269 14.91 -3.33 -7.48
CA PRO A 269 14.00 -3.81 -8.50
C PRO A 269 14.22 -5.28 -8.86
N LEU A 270 13.16 -5.95 -9.32
CA LEU A 270 13.27 -7.30 -9.87
C LEU A 270 14.10 -7.30 -11.18
N PRO A 271 14.78 -8.41 -11.53
CA PRO A 271 15.57 -8.50 -12.75
C PRO A 271 14.78 -8.17 -14.03
N GLY A 272 15.38 -7.35 -14.91
CA GLY A 272 14.76 -6.86 -16.13
C GLY A 272 13.81 -5.67 -15.90
N ARG A 273 13.87 -5.01 -14.74
CA ARG A 273 12.90 -3.98 -14.30
C ARG A 273 13.59 -2.82 -13.58
N GLY A 274 12.93 -1.67 -13.57
CA GLY A 274 13.36 -0.48 -12.82
C GLY A 274 12.19 0.18 -12.09
N ALA A 275 12.52 1.17 -11.27
CA ALA A 275 11.54 2.03 -10.63
C ALA A 275 11.33 3.30 -11.49
N LEU A 276 10.08 3.79 -11.56
CA LEU A 276 9.78 5.10 -12.13
C LEU A 276 9.33 6.03 -11.01
N ALA A 277 10.02 7.15 -10.82
CA ALA A 277 9.66 8.18 -9.85
C ALA A 277 9.62 9.56 -10.51
N GLY A 278 9.07 10.55 -9.82
CA GLY A 278 9.11 11.89 -10.36
C GLY A 278 8.35 12.97 -9.60
N ARG A 279 8.41 14.17 -10.17
CA ARG A 279 7.64 15.34 -9.76
C ARG A 279 6.63 15.70 -10.84
N ILE A 280 5.37 15.78 -10.46
CA ILE A 280 4.31 16.39 -11.26
C ILE A 280 3.99 17.76 -10.65
N ASN A 281 4.22 18.81 -11.42
CA ASN A 281 4.06 20.21 -11.00
C ASN A 281 2.94 20.87 -11.80
N ASP A 282 2.19 21.77 -11.14
CA ASP A 282 1.25 22.65 -11.82
C ASP A 282 1.98 23.70 -12.70
N PHE A 283 1.21 24.49 -13.46
CA PHE A 283 1.75 25.54 -14.34
C PHE A 283 2.47 26.69 -13.62
N ARG A 284 2.47 26.70 -12.28
CA ARG A 284 3.17 27.66 -11.42
C ARG A 284 4.40 27.04 -10.74
N GLY A 285 4.69 25.77 -10.98
CA GLY A 285 5.80 25.03 -10.37
C GLY A 285 5.49 24.45 -8.98
N ASN A 286 4.23 24.43 -8.53
CA ASN A 286 3.89 23.77 -7.27
C ASN A 286 3.67 22.27 -7.50
N LEU A 287 4.14 21.42 -6.59
CA LEU A 287 3.81 19.99 -6.61
C LEU A 287 2.29 19.77 -6.61
N MET A 288 1.81 19.04 -7.60
CA MET A 288 0.47 18.46 -7.58
C MET A 288 0.37 17.39 -6.49
N ARG A 289 -0.85 17.16 -6.01
CA ARG A 289 -1.15 16.25 -4.90
C ARG A 289 -2.53 15.65 -5.17
N GLY A 290 -2.71 14.35 -4.99
CA GLY A 290 -3.91 13.62 -5.42
C GLY A 290 -4.19 13.67 -6.93
N ALA A 291 -3.17 13.94 -7.76
CA ALA A 291 -3.32 13.92 -9.21
C ALA A 291 -3.15 12.49 -9.73
N VAL A 292 -4.21 11.93 -10.32
CA VAL A 292 -4.19 10.59 -10.91
C VAL A 292 -3.29 10.56 -12.13
N LEU A 293 -2.37 9.60 -12.16
CA LEU A 293 -1.41 9.34 -13.23
C LEU A 293 -1.74 8.03 -13.92
N SER A 294 -1.59 8.00 -15.24
CA SER A 294 -1.60 6.78 -16.04
C SER A 294 -0.22 6.57 -16.66
N VAL A 295 0.36 5.40 -16.45
CA VAL A 295 1.65 4.98 -17.00
C VAL A 295 1.42 3.79 -17.92
N THR A 296 1.76 3.94 -19.19
CA THR A 296 1.53 2.91 -20.23
C THR A 296 2.84 2.61 -20.95
N SER A 297 3.13 1.34 -21.21
CA SER A 297 4.22 0.96 -22.12
C SER A 297 3.99 1.58 -23.50
N ALA A 298 5.05 2.11 -24.13
CA ALA A 298 4.94 2.81 -25.41
C ALA A 298 4.70 1.85 -26.59
N ASP A 299 5.07 0.57 -26.44
CA ASP A 299 4.86 -0.52 -27.40
C ASP A 299 3.61 -1.37 -27.10
N GLY A 300 2.96 -1.15 -25.95
CA GLY A 300 1.82 -1.94 -25.49
C GLY A 300 2.18 -3.31 -24.89
N SER A 301 3.45 -3.61 -24.65
CA SER A 301 3.92 -4.89 -24.08
C SER A 301 3.51 -5.11 -22.62
N TYR A 302 3.32 -4.02 -21.87
CA TYR A 302 2.96 -4.04 -20.46
C TYR A 302 1.63 -3.30 -20.20
N PRO A 303 0.73 -3.83 -19.34
CA PRO A 303 -0.55 -3.19 -19.03
C PRO A 303 -0.40 -1.73 -18.58
N ALA A 304 -1.40 -0.92 -18.92
CA ALA A 304 -1.50 0.42 -18.35
C ALA A 304 -1.74 0.30 -16.84
N LEU A 305 -0.93 1.00 -16.05
CA LEU A 305 -1.10 1.14 -14.61
C LEU A 305 -1.57 2.56 -14.28
N SER A 306 -2.25 2.68 -13.14
CA SER A 306 -2.68 3.96 -12.58
C SER A 306 -2.10 4.13 -11.18
N THR A 307 -1.68 5.33 -10.84
CA THR A 307 -1.25 5.71 -9.48
C THR A 307 -1.70 7.15 -9.20
N GLU A 308 -1.36 7.70 -8.05
CA GLU A 308 -1.62 9.09 -7.69
C GLU A 308 -0.34 9.79 -7.28
N THR A 309 -0.25 11.09 -7.50
CA THR A 309 0.73 11.88 -6.76
C THR A 309 0.33 11.97 -5.30
N TYR A 310 1.29 11.92 -4.37
CA TYR A 310 1.10 11.98 -2.92
C TYR A 310 -0.01 12.95 -2.48
N SER A 311 -0.93 12.51 -1.63
CA SER A 311 -2.12 13.28 -1.28
C SER A 311 -1.83 14.59 -0.50
N ARG A 312 -2.85 15.45 -0.43
CA ARG A 312 -2.93 16.61 0.47
C ARG A 312 -3.54 16.25 1.82
N ASP A 313 -4.28 15.16 1.89
CA ASP A 313 -4.92 14.70 3.12
C ASP A 313 -3.85 14.32 4.13
N ARG A 314 -4.09 14.59 5.43
CA ARG A 314 -2.99 14.71 6.38
C ARG A 314 -3.36 14.23 7.77
N TRP A 315 -2.68 13.17 8.22
CA TRP A 315 -1.94 13.13 9.49
C TRP A 315 -1.25 11.77 9.70
N PRO A 316 0.10 11.72 9.79
CA PRO A 316 1.07 12.76 9.46
C PRO A 316 1.10 13.00 7.93
N ALA A 317 2.08 13.75 7.44
CA ALA A 317 2.32 13.81 6.00
C ALA A 317 3.30 12.72 5.60
N VAL A 318 3.16 12.20 4.38
CA VAL A 318 4.21 11.44 3.71
C VAL A 318 5.35 12.35 3.27
N ASN A 319 6.55 11.79 3.26
CA ASN A 319 7.79 12.49 2.92
C ASN A 319 8.36 11.91 1.63
N SER A 320 8.63 12.80 0.68
CA SER A 320 9.49 12.53 -0.48
C SER A 320 10.90 12.11 -0.03
N ASP A 321 11.71 11.58 -0.91
CA ASP A 321 13.16 11.58 -0.73
C ASP A 321 13.73 13.02 -0.70
N ASP A 322 14.84 13.22 0.04
CA ASP A 322 15.44 14.54 0.26
C ASP A 322 16.23 15.06 -0.96
N GLU A 323 16.71 14.18 -1.84
CA GLU A 323 17.43 14.56 -3.07
C GLU A 323 16.48 14.65 -4.27
N LEU A 324 15.55 13.70 -4.40
CA LEU A 324 14.61 13.65 -5.51
C LEU A 324 13.42 14.61 -5.35
N GLY A 325 12.88 14.73 -4.13
CA GLY A 325 11.67 15.51 -3.87
C GLY A 325 10.47 15.01 -4.67
N GLU A 326 10.39 13.71 -4.95
CA GLU A 326 9.32 13.08 -5.73
C GLU A 326 7.95 13.28 -5.10
N ASN A 327 6.91 13.32 -5.93
CA ASN A 327 5.53 13.19 -5.46
C ASN A 327 4.82 11.95 -6.00
N PHE A 328 5.53 11.03 -6.66
CA PHE A 328 5.05 9.68 -6.97
C PHE A 328 6.23 8.74 -7.21
N ALA A 329 6.02 7.45 -7.01
CA ALA A 329 6.84 6.40 -7.64
C ALA A 329 5.99 5.18 -8.01
N MET A 330 6.57 4.31 -8.84
CA MET A 330 6.00 3.03 -9.26
C MET A 330 7.11 1.96 -9.27
N PRO A 331 6.89 0.80 -8.64
CA PRO A 331 7.88 -0.27 -8.58
C PRO A 331 7.86 -1.12 -9.86
N ASP A 332 8.98 -1.79 -10.12
CA ASP A 332 9.05 -2.98 -10.98
C ASP A 332 8.36 -2.83 -12.35
N LEU A 333 8.61 -1.71 -13.04
CA LEU A 333 8.26 -1.57 -14.46
C LEU A 333 9.33 -2.28 -15.30
N PRO A 334 8.96 -3.18 -16.23
CA PRO A 334 9.90 -3.74 -17.20
C PRO A 334 10.76 -2.67 -17.88
N ALA A 335 12.03 -2.96 -18.15
CA ALA A 335 12.88 -2.03 -18.89
C ALA A 335 12.30 -1.75 -20.29
N GLY A 336 12.17 -0.47 -20.66
CA GLY A 336 11.51 -0.05 -21.90
C GLY A 336 10.97 1.37 -21.86
N ASP A 337 10.36 1.81 -22.96
CA ASP A 337 9.77 3.14 -23.08
C ASP A 337 8.35 3.19 -22.52
N TYR A 338 8.04 4.25 -21.76
CA TYR A 338 6.75 4.52 -21.14
C TYR A 338 6.21 5.90 -21.52
N ILE A 339 4.88 6.00 -21.53
CA ILE A 339 4.14 7.24 -21.69
C ILE A 339 3.36 7.51 -20.39
N ILE A 340 3.61 8.68 -19.79
CA ILE A 340 3.01 9.12 -18.54
C ILE A 340 1.99 10.22 -18.86
N ARG A 341 0.77 10.08 -18.36
CA ARG A 341 -0.33 11.06 -18.53
C ARG A 341 -0.92 11.44 -17.19
N VAL A 342 -1.29 12.70 -17.02
CA VAL A 342 -2.04 13.19 -15.85
C VAL A 342 -3.52 13.24 -16.22
N GLN A 343 -4.40 12.68 -15.39
CA GLN A 343 -5.84 12.67 -15.66
C GLN A 343 -6.39 14.09 -15.80
N GLY A 344 -7.26 14.31 -16.79
CA GLY A 344 -7.83 15.63 -17.10
C GLY A 344 -6.87 16.61 -17.79
N GLN A 345 -5.62 16.23 -18.05
CA GLN A 345 -4.62 17.08 -18.73
C GLN A 345 -4.37 16.62 -20.16
N GLN A 346 -4.31 17.56 -21.10
CA GLN A 346 -3.90 17.30 -22.49
C GLN A 346 -2.38 17.31 -22.63
N PHE A 347 -1.71 16.49 -21.81
CA PHE A 347 -0.25 16.39 -21.74
C PHE A 347 0.17 14.92 -21.64
N ALA A 348 1.32 14.58 -22.24
CA ALA A 348 1.96 13.30 -22.10
C ALA A 348 3.48 13.48 -22.02
N ALA A 349 4.09 12.92 -20.97
CA ALA A 349 5.54 12.76 -20.89
C ALA A 349 5.95 11.37 -21.40
N ARG A 350 7.24 11.21 -21.67
CA ARG A 350 7.89 9.93 -21.95
C ARG A 350 9.03 9.72 -20.95
N ALA A 351 9.25 8.47 -20.59
CA ALA A 351 10.37 8.01 -19.77
C ALA A 351 10.87 6.69 -20.34
N THR A 352 12.17 6.42 -20.23
CA THR A 352 12.75 5.11 -20.57
C THR A 352 13.19 4.48 -19.27
N VAL A 353 12.50 3.42 -18.84
CA VAL A 353 12.85 2.65 -17.64
C VAL A 353 14.04 1.75 -17.98
N LEU A 354 15.06 1.78 -17.13
CA LEU A 354 16.28 0.98 -17.25
C LEU A 354 16.31 -0.11 -16.18
N ASP A 355 16.88 -1.26 -16.53
CA ASP A 355 17.01 -2.42 -15.63
C ASP A 355 17.89 -2.07 -14.42
N GLY A 356 17.41 -2.35 -13.22
CA GLY A 356 18.11 -2.09 -11.95
C GLY A 356 18.25 -0.61 -11.58
N GLN A 357 17.52 0.32 -12.20
CA GLN A 357 17.70 1.78 -11.97
C GLN A 357 16.41 2.50 -11.56
N VAL A 358 16.57 3.65 -10.89
CA VAL A 358 15.51 4.66 -10.72
C VAL A 358 15.49 5.57 -11.94
N THR A 359 14.38 5.57 -12.66
CA THR A 359 14.10 6.54 -13.73
C THR A 359 13.31 7.70 -13.14
N PHE A 360 13.88 8.90 -13.16
CA PHE A 360 13.24 10.10 -12.60
C PHE A 360 12.73 11.07 -13.67
N VAL A 361 11.49 11.56 -13.52
CA VAL A 361 10.90 12.58 -14.40
C VAL A 361 10.48 13.83 -13.63
N ASP A 362 10.71 15.00 -14.21
CA ASP A 362 10.24 16.28 -13.68
C ASP A 362 9.32 16.95 -14.70
N ILE A 363 8.02 16.96 -14.40
CA ILE A 363 6.94 17.28 -15.33
C ILE A 363 6.27 18.57 -14.84
N GLY A 364 6.43 19.66 -15.59
CA GLY A 364 5.64 20.88 -15.41
C GLY A 364 4.47 20.91 -16.37
N LEU A 365 3.24 20.99 -15.85
CA LEU A 365 2.05 21.11 -16.69
C LEU A 365 1.99 22.46 -17.43
N PRO A 366 1.43 22.51 -18.66
CA PRO A 366 1.19 23.76 -19.34
C PRO A 366 0.13 24.60 -18.61
N PRO A 367 0.13 25.94 -18.78
CA PRO A 367 -0.98 26.78 -18.32
C PRO A 367 -2.30 26.36 -19.00
N PRO A 368 -3.44 26.52 -18.32
CA PRO A 368 -4.75 26.23 -18.92
C PRO A 368 -4.97 27.07 -20.18
N PRO A 369 -5.67 26.55 -21.19
CA PRO A 369 -5.92 27.27 -22.43
C PRO A 369 -6.65 28.58 -22.15
N THR A 370 -6.12 29.69 -22.66
CA THR A 370 -6.75 31.00 -22.53
C THR A 370 -8.07 31.00 -23.29
N VAL A 371 -9.20 31.03 -22.56
CA VAL A 371 -10.51 31.25 -23.16
C VAL A 371 -10.53 32.67 -23.70
N THR A 372 -10.22 32.82 -24.99
CA THR A 372 -10.41 34.09 -25.69
C THR A 372 -11.91 34.34 -25.75
N PRO A 373 -12.44 35.41 -25.14
CA PRO A 373 -13.87 35.68 -25.20
C PRO A 373 -14.27 35.86 -26.66
N THR A 374 -15.14 34.98 -27.15
CA THR A 374 -15.67 35.07 -28.52
C THR A 374 -16.27 36.46 -28.68
N SER A 375 -15.73 37.25 -29.62
CA SER A 375 -16.23 38.60 -29.86
C SER A 375 -17.71 38.51 -30.17
N ALA A 376 -18.55 39.07 -29.30
CA ALA A 376 -19.99 39.08 -29.51
C ALA A 376 -20.26 39.81 -30.84
N THR A 377 -20.75 39.08 -31.83
CA THR A 377 -21.20 39.66 -33.09
C THR A 377 -22.29 40.67 -32.75
N SER A 378 -21.96 41.95 -32.89
CA SER A 378 -22.90 43.04 -32.69
C SER A 378 -24.11 42.78 -33.59
N PRO A 379 -25.36 42.84 -33.07
CA PRO A 379 -26.53 42.61 -33.89
C PRO A 379 -26.57 43.65 -35.01
N THR A 380 -26.67 43.17 -36.25
CA THR A 380 -26.91 44.01 -37.42
C THR A 380 -28.19 44.81 -37.19
N PRO A 381 -28.20 46.15 -37.37
CA PRO A 381 -29.44 46.91 -37.36
C PRO A 381 -30.38 46.35 -38.43
N ALA A 382 -31.64 46.10 -38.06
CA ALA A 382 -32.67 45.75 -39.04
C ALA A 382 -32.91 46.95 -39.98
N PRO A 383 -33.18 46.70 -41.28
CA PRO A 383 -33.36 47.75 -42.29
C PRO A 383 -34.67 48.54 -42.12
#